data_AF-A0A814TLT0-F1
#
_entry.id   AF-A0A814TLT0-F1
#
_cell.length_a   1.000
_cell.length_b   1.000
_cell.length_c   1.000
_cell.angle_alpha   90.00
_cell.angle_beta   90.00
_cell.angle_gamma   90.00
#
_symmetry.space_group_name_H-M   'P 1'
#
loop_
_entity.id
_entity.type
_entity.pdbx_description
1 polymer ?
#
loop_
_entity_poly.entity_id
_entity_poly.type
_entity_poly.pdbx_seq_one_letter_code
_entity_poly.pdbx_strand_id
1 'polypeptide(L)'
;MNFLVLVFFVTISTTISDRNIFSGGACGGISPVTRWMRTERNDSIRMNVDTSSCQFENPPLYFTSITGGVGHYLLTGINAIYEATNYGFIINVRSIDGANANTLMERSAQWKLQWVGLQS
;
A
#
# COMPACT_ATOMS: atom_id res chain seq x y z
N MET A 1 35.10 -17.61 31.54
CA MET A 1 34.10 -18.47 30.88
C MET A 1 33.16 -17.56 30.10
N ASN A 2 33.50 -17.26 28.84
CA ASN A 2 32.74 -16.33 28.00
C ASN A 2 31.97 -17.14 26.95
N PHE A 3 30.65 -17.00 26.92
CA PHE A 3 29.82 -17.54 25.85
C PHE A 3 29.96 -16.65 24.61
N LEU A 4 30.42 -17.24 23.51
CA LEU A 4 30.40 -16.60 22.19
C LEU A 4 28.98 -16.77 21.62
N VAL A 5 28.24 -15.68 21.45
CA VAL A 5 26.95 -15.71 20.74
C VAL A 5 27.24 -15.58 19.24
N LEU A 6 27.03 -16.66 18.49
CA LEU A 6 27.02 -16.63 17.02
C LEU A 6 25.71 -15.99 16.55
N VAL A 7 25.77 -14.74 16.10
CA VAL A 7 24.67 -14.07 15.40
C VAL A 7 24.76 -14.43 13.92
N PHE A 8 23.85 -15.27 13.44
CA PHE A 8 23.71 -15.56 12.02
C PHE A 8 22.89 -14.46 11.35
N PHE A 9 23.53 -13.66 10.50
CA PHE A 9 22.81 -12.77 9.58
C PHE A 9 22.39 -13.58 8.36
N VAL A 10 21.09 -13.88 8.23
CA VAL A 10 20.54 -14.37 6.96
C VAL A 10 20.26 -13.15 6.08
N THR A 11 21.10 -12.94 5.06
CA THR A 11 20.82 -11.94 4.03
C THR A 11 19.90 -12.58 2.99
N ILE A 12 18.60 -12.30 3.05
CA ILE A 12 17.68 -12.69 1.98
C ILE A 12 17.86 -11.68 0.84
N SER A 13 18.60 -12.06 -0.20
CA SER A 13 18.64 -11.32 -1.46
C SER A 13 17.46 -11.75 -2.33
N THR A 14 16.35 -11.02 -2.28
CA THR A 14 15.30 -11.16 -3.31
C THR A 14 15.66 -10.25 -4.48
N THR A 15 16.29 -10.81 -5.50
CA THR A 15 16.25 -10.24 -6.85
C THR A 15 14.81 -10.30 -7.34
N ILE A 16 14.07 -9.19 -7.26
CA ILE A 16 12.73 -9.08 -7.85
C ILE A 16 12.90 -8.87 -9.36
N SER A 17 13.23 -9.96 -10.04
CA SER A 17 13.01 -10.13 -11.46
C SER A 17 12.14 -11.36 -11.58
N ASP A 18 10.90 -11.14 -11.97
CA ASP A 18 9.81 -12.10 -12.11
C ASP A 18 9.10 -12.62 -10.83
N ARG A 19 7.76 -12.63 -11.00
CA ARG A 19 6.74 -13.46 -10.35
C ARG A 19 5.93 -12.82 -9.22
N ASN A 20 4.67 -12.52 -9.56
CA ASN A 20 3.52 -12.59 -8.67
C ASN A 20 3.71 -13.81 -7.74
N ILE A 21 3.89 -13.57 -6.44
CA ILE A 21 4.00 -14.64 -5.45
C ILE A 21 2.61 -15.25 -5.28
N PHE A 22 2.28 -16.25 -6.09
CA PHE A 22 1.17 -17.17 -5.82
C PHE A 22 1.67 -18.21 -4.82
N SER A 23 1.84 -17.81 -3.56
CA SER A 23 2.16 -18.74 -2.46
C SER A 23 1.08 -18.59 -1.41
N GLY A 24 0.06 -19.46 -1.46
CA GLY A 24 -0.91 -19.62 -0.38
C GLY A 24 -2.02 -18.56 -0.32
N GLY A 25 -2.51 -18.07 -1.46
CA GLY A 25 -3.64 -17.13 -1.51
C GLY A 25 -3.26 -15.67 -1.24
N ALA A 26 -1.98 -15.36 -1.06
CA ALA A 26 -1.50 -13.98 -0.99
C ALA A 26 -1.14 -13.45 -2.38
N CYS A 27 -1.43 -12.18 -2.66
CA CYS A 27 -0.89 -11.43 -3.80
C CYS A 27 -0.67 -9.98 -3.39
N GLY A 28 0.38 -9.33 -3.88
CA GLY A 28 0.73 -7.98 -3.44
C GLY A 28 1.34 -7.15 -4.54
N GLY A 29 1.42 -5.85 -4.31
CA GLY A 29 1.94 -4.92 -5.29
C GLY A 29 2.24 -3.54 -4.74
N ILE A 30 2.80 -2.71 -5.61
CA ILE A 30 3.08 -1.30 -5.34
C ILE A 30 2.36 -0.47 -6.42
N SER A 31 1.39 0.32 -6.00
CA SER A 31 0.71 1.26 -6.87
C SER A 31 1.53 2.56 -7.00
N PRO A 32 1.74 3.06 -8.23
CA PRO A 32 2.58 4.22 -8.48
C PRO A 32 1.95 5.53 -8.01
N VAL A 33 2.80 6.54 -7.80
CA VAL A 33 2.42 7.90 -7.34
C VAL A 33 1.38 8.57 -8.25
N THR A 34 1.35 8.22 -9.53
CA THR A 34 0.46 8.82 -10.54
C THR A 34 -1.00 8.42 -10.39
N ARG A 35 -1.33 7.46 -9.52
CA ARG A 35 -2.71 7.01 -9.29
C ARG A 35 -3.43 7.74 -8.15
N TRP A 36 -2.77 8.66 -7.45
CA TRP A 36 -3.45 9.53 -6.50
C TRP A 36 -4.37 10.50 -7.22
N MET A 37 -5.56 10.70 -6.67
CA MET A 37 -6.59 11.59 -7.21
C MET A 37 -7.22 12.40 -6.09
N ARG A 38 -7.71 13.60 -6.40
CA ARG A 38 -8.48 14.40 -5.44
C ARG A 38 -9.81 13.72 -5.13
N THR A 39 -10.29 13.95 -3.91
CA THR A 39 -11.70 13.71 -3.57
C THR A 39 -12.50 15.01 -3.62
N GLU A 40 -13.83 14.91 -3.55
CA GLU A 40 -14.70 16.08 -3.36
C GLU A 40 -14.45 16.80 -2.02
N ARG A 41 -14.00 16.05 -1.00
CA ARG A 41 -13.52 16.62 0.26
C ARG A 41 -12.19 17.34 0.08
N ASN A 42 -12.10 18.55 0.62
CA ASN A 42 -10.92 19.39 0.50
C ASN A 42 -9.76 18.96 1.40
N ASP A 43 -9.90 17.92 2.22
CA ASP A 43 -8.87 17.43 3.15
C ASP A 43 -8.46 15.98 2.88
N SER A 44 -8.84 15.42 1.74
CA SER A 44 -8.53 14.03 1.37
C SER A 44 -8.16 13.83 -0.10
N ILE A 45 -7.43 12.74 -0.34
CA ILE A 45 -7.11 12.21 -1.66
C ILE A 45 -7.41 10.71 -1.66
N ARG A 46 -7.61 10.13 -2.84
CA ARG A 46 -7.96 8.72 -3.04
C ARG A 46 -7.06 8.04 -4.04
N MET A 47 -7.01 6.71 -3.97
CA MET A 47 -6.40 5.88 -4.99
C MET A 47 -7.30 4.67 -5.24
N ASN A 48 -7.54 4.39 -6.53
CA ASN A 48 -8.16 3.15 -6.96
C ASN A 48 -7.04 2.17 -7.29
N VAL A 49 -7.05 0.99 -6.67
CA VAL A 49 -6.04 -0.05 -6.85
C VAL A 49 -6.65 -1.17 -7.67
N ASP A 50 -6.03 -1.44 -8.82
CA ASP A 50 -6.35 -2.60 -9.66
C ASP A 50 -5.52 -3.80 -9.22
N THR A 51 -6.19 -4.89 -8.90
CA THR A 51 -5.61 -6.17 -8.47
C THR A 51 -6.01 -7.31 -9.39
N SER A 52 -6.56 -7.03 -10.57
CA SER A 52 -7.05 -8.04 -11.53
C SER A 52 -5.97 -9.07 -11.90
N SER A 53 -4.70 -8.69 -11.91
CA SER A 53 -3.57 -9.59 -12.16
C SER A 53 -3.37 -10.67 -11.08
N CYS A 54 -3.96 -10.49 -9.89
CA CYS A 54 -3.94 -11.46 -8.80
C CYS A 54 -4.98 -12.57 -8.95
N GLN A 55 -5.99 -12.37 -9.81
CA GLN A 55 -7.02 -13.39 -10.09
C GLN A 55 -7.70 -13.94 -8.83
N PHE A 56 -8.04 -13.07 -7.87
CA PHE A 56 -8.79 -13.48 -6.69
C PHE A 56 -10.16 -14.06 -7.09
N GLU A 57 -10.62 -15.08 -6.38
CA GLU A 57 -11.93 -15.70 -6.64
C GLU A 57 -13.05 -14.90 -5.97
N ASN A 58 -12.76 -14.34 -4.81
CA ASN A 58 -13.66 -13.50 -4.01
C ASN A 58 -12.92 -12.23 -3.58
N PRO A 59 -13.63 -11.16 -3.14
CA PRO A 59 -12.97 -10.00 -2.57
C PRO A 59 -12.03 -10.39 -1.41
N PRO A 60 -10.70 -10.18 -1.53
CA PRO A 60 -9.75 -10.62 -0.50
C PRO A 60 -9.68 -9.61 0.64
N LEU A 61 -9.02 -10.00 1.74
CA LEU A 61 -8.63 -9.08 2.80
C LEU A 61 -7.38 -8.30 2.37
N TYR A 62 -7.47 -6.97 2.34
CA TYR A 62 -6.34 -6.11 1.97
C TYR A 62 -5.67 -5.47 3.20
N PHE A 63 -4.35 -5.43 3.17
CA PHE A 63 -3.52 -4.66 4.07
C PHE A 63 -2.68 -3.69 3.25
N THR A 64 -2.57 -2.45 3.72
CA THR A 64 -1.97 -1.34 2.96
C THR A 64 -0.98 -0.56 3.80
N SER A 65 0.03 -0.01 3.14
CA SER A 65 0.98 0.95 3.72
C SER A 65 1.39 1.98 2.66
N ILE A 66 1.84 3.15 3.10
CA ILE A 66 2.39 4.18 2.20
C ILE A 66 3.90 4.26 2.45
N THR A 67 4.67 4.34 1.37
CA THR A 67 6.13 4.48 1.39
C THR A 67 6.57 5.63 0.48
N GLY A 68 7.81 6.09 0.67
CA GLY A 68 8.43 7.11 -0.17
C GLY A 68 8.82 8.35 0.62
N GLY A 69 8.47 9.54 0.12
CA GLY A 69 8.79 10.82 0.75
C GLY A 69 8.20 10.98 2.16
N VAL A 70 8.60 12.02 2.87
CA VAL A 70 8.15 12.29 4.25
C VAL A 70 6.68 12.70 4.32
N GLY A 71 6.13 12.76 5.55
CA GLY A 71 4.82 13.38 5.81
C GLY A 71 3.60 12.45 5.69
N HIS A 72 3.75 11.23 5.18
CA HIS A 72 2.63 10.27 5.14
C HIS A 72 2.15 9.80 6.53
N TYR A 73 2.94 10.03 7.59
CA TYR A 73 2.52 9.80 8.98
C TYR A 73 1.45 10.79 9.47
N LEU A 74 1.22 11.88 8.72
CA LEU A 74 0.16 12.88 8.97
C LEU A 74 -1.16 12.51 8.25
N LEU A 75 -1.29 11.27 7.82
CA LEU A 75 -2.50 10.76 7.18
C LEU A 75 -3.23 9.80 8.11
N THR A 76 -4.56 9.81 8.01
CA THR A 76 -5.42 8.73 8.52
C THR A 76 -6.16 8.07 7.36
N GLY A 77 -6.72 6.88 7.60
CA GLY A 77 -7.50 6.13 6.60
C GLY A 77 -6.67 5.27 5.64
N ILE A 78 -5.36 5.13 5.85
CA ILE A 78 -4.48 4.32 4.97
C ILE A 78 -4.99 2.88 4.85
N ASN A 79 -5.51 2.32 5.94
CA ASN A 79 -6.08 0.97 6.04
C ASN A 79 -7.62 0.91 5.91
N ALA A 80 -8.27 2.02 5.53
CA ALA A 80 -9.70 2.03 5.26
C ALA A 80 -9.93 1.57 3.81
N ILE A 81 -10.24 0.28 3.66
CA ILE A 81 -10.48 -0.37 2.37
C ILE A 81 -11.96 -0.22 2.00
N TYR A 82 -12.24 0.45 0.88
CA TYR A 82 -13.58 0.69 0.36
C TYR A 82 -13.80 -0.11 -0.92
N GLU A 83 -15.05 -0.56 -1.14
CA GLU A 83 -15.51 -1.17 -2.39
C GLU A 83 -14.58 -2.29 -2.90
N ALA A 84 -14.11 -3.14 -1.98
CA ALA A 84 -13.27 -4.27 -2.33
C ALA A 84 -14.04 -5.24 -3.22
N THR A 85 -13.42 -5.59 -4.34
CA THR A 85 -13.84 -6.63 -5.27
C THR A 85 -12.68 -7.58 -5.50
N ASN A 86 -12.90 -8.64 -6.26
CA ASN A 86 -11.83 -9.51 -6.73
C ASN A 86 -10.90 -8.84 -7.78
N TYR A 87 -11.26 -7.66 -8.29
CA TYR A 87 -10.48 -6.90 -9.29
C TYR A 87 -9.78 -5.67 -8.70
N GLY A 88 -10.10 -5.28 -7.48
CA GLY A 88 -9.51 -4.07 -6.90
C GLY A 88 -10.23 -3.55 -5.67
N PHE A 89 -9.76 -2.40 -5.20
CA PHE A 89 -10.31 -1.69 -4.04
C PHE A 89 -9.98 -0.21 -4.12
N ILE A 90 -10.58 0.57 -3.23
CA ILE A 90 -10.36 2.01 -3.10
C ILE A 90 -9.81 2.31 -1.71
N ILE A 91 -8.85 3.23 -1.64
CA ILE A 91 -8.46 3.86 -0.38
C ILE A 91 -8.73 5.36 -0.43
N ASN A 92 -9.07 5.92 0.71
CA ASN A 92 -9.14 7.36 0.93
C ASN A 92 -8.23 7.70 2.10
N VAL A 93 -7.30 8.63 1.88
CA VAL A 93 -6.46 9.16 2.96
C VAL A 93 -6.81 10.61 3.22
N ARG A 94 -6.85 10.96 4.50
CA ARG A 94 -7.23 12.29 4.98
C ARG A 94 -6.08 12.90 5.76
N SER A 95 -5.82 14.17 5.53
CA SER A 95 -4.86 14.94 6.34
C SER A 95 -5.39 15.10 7.78
N ILE A 96 -4.50 14.89 8.76
CA ILE A 96 -4.75 15.25 10.17
C ILE A 96 -4.00 16.53 10.59
N ASP A 97 -3.14 17.06 9.71
CA ASP A 97 -2.35 18.29 9.91
C ASP A 97 -2.98 19.54 9.26
N GLY A 98 -4.19 19.43 8.70
CA GLY A 98 -4.90 20.55 8.07
C GLY A 98 -4.48 20.84 6.63
N ALA A 99 -3.68 19.97 5.99
CA ALA A 99 -3.33 20.09 4.59
C ALA A 99 -4.58 19.90 3.71
N ASN A 100 -4.78 20.82 2.77
CA ASN A 100 -5.86 20.70 1.80
C ASN A 100 -5.50 19.71 0.67
N ALA A 101 -6.47 19.40 -0.19
CA ALA A 101 -6.31 18.43 -1.26
C ALA A 101 -5.25 18.85 -2.30
N ASN A 102 -4.96 20.14 -2.52
CA ASN A 102 -3.86 20.56 -3.40
C ASN A 102 -2.51 20.19 -2.77
N THR A 103 -2.31 20.59 -1.52
CA THR A 103 -1.10 20.28 -0.76
C THR A 103 -0.90 18.77 -0.60
N LEU A 104 -1.98 18.00 -0.40
CA LEU A 104 -1.91 16.55 -0.37
C LEU A 104 -1.51 15.94 -1.72
N MET A 105 -2.02 16.45 -2.84
CA MET A 105 -1.63 15.99 -4.18
C MET A 105 -0.15 16.30 -4.50
N GLU A 106 0.37 17.44 -4.04
CA GLU A 106 1.79 17.77 -4.19
C GLU A 106 2.68 16.81 -3.38
N ARG A 107 2.32 16.56 -2.11
CA ARG A 107 3.05 15.62 -1.25
C ARG A 107 2.97 14.18 -1.79
N SER A 108 1.81 13.77 -2.31
CA SER A 108 1.57 12.41 -2.79
C SER A 108 2.35 12.06 -4.06
N ALA A 109 2.94 13.03 -4.76
CA ALA A 109 3.88 12.81 -5.85
C ALA A 109 5.13 12.01 -5.43
N GLN A 110 5.37 11.87 -4.12
CA GLN A 110 6.44 11.07 -3.55
C GLN A 110 5.95 9.81 -2.82
N TRP A 111 4.64 9.53 -2.82
CA TRP A 111 4.03 8.46 -2.01
C TRP A 111 3.55 7.30 -2.88
N LYS A 112 4.17 6.13 -2.69
CA LYS A 112 3.74 4.87 -3.31
C LYS A 112 2.89 4.10 -2.31
N LEU A 113 1.77 3.56 -2.78
CA LEU A 113 0.94 2.68 -1.96
C LEU A 113 1.40 1.24 -2.14
N GLN A 114 1.82 0.60 -1.06
CA GLN A 114 2.09 -0.84 -1.03
C GLN A 114 0.86 -1.55 -0.48
N TRP A 115 0.60 -2.75 -1.00
CA TRP A 115 -0.55 -3.53 -0.58
C TRP A 115 -0.27 -5.03 -0.68
N VAL A 116 -0.97 -5.79 0.16
CA VAL A 116 -1.11 -7.24 0.04
C VAL A 116 -2.58 -7.60 0.23
N GLY A 117 -3.10 -8.41 -0.69
CA GLY A 117 -4.39 -9.07 -0.59
C GLY A 117 -4.19 -10.52 -0.17
N LEU A 118 -5.00 -10.99 0.78
CA LEU A 118 -5.07 -12.37 1.23
C LEU A 118 -6.44 -12.94 0.89
N GLN A 119 -6.45 -13.97 0.05
CA GLN A 119 -7.63 -14.77 -0.24
C GLN A 119 -8.11 -15.44 1.04
N SER A 120 -9.35 -15.13 1.41
CA SER A 120 -10.11 -15.84 2.45
C SER A 120 -10.79 -17.08 1.89
#